data_AF-A0A7W1RN75-F1
#
_entry.id   AF-A0A7W1RN75-F1
#
_cell.length_a   1.000
_cell.length_b   1.000
_cell.length_c   1.000
_cell.angle_alpha   90.00
_cell.angle_beta   90.00
_cell.angle_gamma   90.00
#
_symmetry.space_group_name_H-M   'P 1'
#
loop_
_entity.id
_entity.type
_entity.pdbx_description
1 polymer ?
#
loop_
_entity_poly.entity_id
_entity_poly.type
_entity_poly.pdbx_seq_one_letter_code
_entity_poly.pdbx_strand_id
1 'polypeptide(L)'
;MNALNISADRLEQLRHLEAHLCERIRGQDHVVPRVVAALHRGELGLTTATRPRGSFLFLGPTGVGKTELSIAFTEYLLGDDKLFRFDMSEHQTQESVGVLIGGRVGEVGLLGMARAKSATGTLLFDEIEKAHPRVLDLFLQILDAARVTMASGETLDLSGFYVVFTSNIAASEILTLQHSSFTTMERHVLAKAQRTLRPELYARIAEKLVFNRLSYDVQMEIARFHIERELSFLRDKGFHLVASQQLVAFIMQRGFHPRLGARPLRDAIEKHLRGAVADVMLAEVRARTFELVVRGSELLLRPCEAAR
;
A
#
# COMPACT_ATOMS: atom_id res chain seq x y z
N MET A 1 -29.55 21.82 5.34
CA MET A 1 -28.13 21.73 4.92
C MET A 1 -27.29 21.96 6.15
N ASN A 2 -26.91 20.88 6.86
CA ASN A 2 -26.04 21.03 8.02
C ASN A 2 -24.66 21.44 7.51
N ALA A 3 -24.18 22.60 7.95
CA ALA A 3 -22.78 22.96 7.81
C ALA A 3 -21.95 21.79 8.35
N LEU A 4 -21.02 21.30 7.54
CA LEU A 4 -20.06 20.28 7.94
C LEU A 4 -19.28 20.84 9.13
N ASN A 5 -19.64 20.39 10.33
CA ASN A 5 -18.97 20.83 11.57
C ASN A 5 -17.66 20.05 11.69
N ILE A 6 -16.70 20.39 10.84
CA ILE A 6 -15.36 19.79 10.79
C ILE A 6 -14.50 20.54 11.80
N SER A 7 -13.85 19.81 12.71
CA SER A 7 -12.98 20.41 13.71
C SER A 7 -11.78 21.11 13.07
N ALA A 8 -11.27 22.14 13.73
CA ALA A 8 -10.05 22.83 13.29
C ALA A 8 -8.87 21.85 13.16
N ASP A 9 -8.73 20.92 14.11
CA ASP A 9 -7.69 19.89 14.08
C ASP A 9 -7.81 19.00 12.85
N ARG A 10 -9.03 18.61 12.46
CA ARG A 10 -9.26 17.80 11.25
C ARG A 10 -8.90 18.58 9.99
N LEU A 11 -9.24 19.86 9.91
CA LEU A 11 -8.85 20.71 8.78
C LEU A 11 -7.34 20.84 8.67
N GLU A 12 -6.64 21.03 9.80
CA GLU A 12 -5.19 21.13 9.82
C GLU A 12 -4.53 19.80 9.40
N GLN A 13 -5.02 18.69 9.92
CA GLN A 13 -4.58 17.35 9.50
C GLN A 13 -4.71 17.15 7.98
N LEU A 14 -5.83 17.57 7.39
CA LEU A 14 -6.06 17.47 5.94
C LEU A 14 -5.11 18.35 5.13
N ARG A 15 -4.73 19.53 5.62
CA ARG A 15 -3.75 20.42 4.94
C ARG A 15 -2.38 19.78 4.84
N HIS A 16 -1.96 19.02 5.85
CA HIS A 16 -0.66 18.34 5.89
C HIS A 16 -0.64 16.95 5.25
N LEU A 17 -1.79 16.46 4.78
CA LEU A 17 -1.93 15.12 4.19
C LEU A 17 -0.95 14.88 3.04
N GLU A 18 -0.84 15.81 2.09
CA GLU A 18 0.05 15.63 0.93
C GLU A 18 1.51 15.51 1.34
N ALA A 19 1.98 16.41 2.21
CA ALA A 19 3.34 16.38 2.74
C ALA A 19 3.62 15.05 3.44
N HIS A 20 2.72 14.60 4.30
CA HIS A 20 2.85 13.32 5.00
C HIS A 20 2.91 12.12 4.03
N LEU A 21 2.08 12.11 2.99
CA LEU A 21 2.13 11.04 1.98
C LEU A 21 3.43 11.08 1.18
N CYS A 22 3.91 12.27 0.81
CA CYS A 22 5.16 12.47 0.10
C CYS A 22 6.40 12.10 0.95
N GLU A 23 6.30 12.10 2.29
CA GLU A 23 7.35 11.59 3.18
C GLU A 23 7.51 10.07 3.12
N ARG A 24 6.48 9.34 2.69
CA ARG A 24 6.47 7.87 2.63
C ARG A 24 6.46 7.30 1.20
N ILE A 25 5.86 8.02 0.26
CA ILE A 25 5.68 7.59 -1.12
C ILE A 25 6.64 8.38 -2.01
N ARG A 26 7.63 7.70 -2.61
CA ARG A 26 8.62 8.32 -3.52
C ARG A 26 8.38 7.95 -4.98
N GLY A 27 8.65 8.90 -5.87
CA GLY A 27 8.60 8.71 -7.33
C GLY A 27 7.20 8.60 -7.92
N GLN A 28 6.18 9.09 -7.22
CA GLN A 28 4.77 9.06 -7.65
C GLN A 28 4.12 10.44 -7.56
N ASP A 29 4.88 11.49 -7.86
CA ASP A 29 4.48 12.90 -7.71
C ASP A 29 3.27 13.28 -8.57
N HIS A 30 2.99 12.50 -9.63
CA HIS A 30 1.82 12.65 -10.49
C HIS A 30 0.55 11.94 -9.94
N VAL A 31 0.69 11.05 -8.96
CA VAL A 31 -0.43 10.30 -8.34
C VAL A 31 -0.85 10.92 -7.02
N VAL A 32 0.10 11.26 -6.14
CA VAL A 32 -0.19 11.68 -4.77
C VAL A 32 -1.16 12.87 -4.72
N PRO A 33 -0.96 13.97 -5.48
CA PRO A 33 -1.89 15.11 -5.43
C PRO A 33 -3.32 14.76 -5.86
N ARG A 34 -3.48 13.84 -6.83
CA ARG A 34 -4.80 13.39 -7.30
C ARG A 34 -5.52 12.57 -6.24
N VAL A 35 -4.78 11.73 -5.50
CA VAL A 35 -5.30 10.97 -4.35
C VAL A 35 -5.68 11.91 -3.22
N VAL A 36 -4.82 12.86 -2.86
CA VAL A 36 -5.09 13.88 -1.83
C VAL A 36 -6.38 14.63 -2.14
N ALA A 37 -6.54 15.11 -3.37
CA ALA A 37 -7.74 15.84 -3.78
C ALA A 37 -9.03 15.00 -3.61
N ALA A 38 -8.98 13.70 -3.92
CA ALA A 38 -10.10 12.79 -3.73
C ALA A 38 -10.39 12.50 -2.25
N LEU A 39 -9.35 12.30 -1.44
CA LEU A 39 -9.46 12.13 0.00
C LEU A 39 -10.03 13.38 0.68
N HIS A 40 -9.62 14.58 0.26
CA HIS A 40 -10.22 15.84 0.73
C HIS A 40 -11.71 15.88 0.44
N ARG A 41 -12.16 15.50 -0.76
CA ARG A 41 -13.60 15.43 -1.07
C ARG A 41 -14.33 14.47 -0.14
N GLY A 42 -13.76 13.30 0.13
CA GLY A 42 -14.32 12.31 1.04
C GLY A 42 -14.42 12.80 2.49
N GLU A 43 -13.33 13.33 3.04
CA GLU A 43 -13.27 13.81 4.42
C GLU A 43 -14.05 15.10 4.68
N LEU A 44 -14.20 15.94 3.65
CA LEU A 44 -15.04 17.13 3.71
C LEU A 44 -16.51 16.82 3.41
N GLY A 45 -16.91 15.56 3.23
CA GLY A 45 -18.30 15.19 2.94
C GLY A 45 -18.85 15.75 1.63
N LEU A 46 -17.97 16.02 0.67
CA LEU A 46 -18.31 16.53 -0.67
C LEU A 46 -18.59 15.40 -1.67
N THR A 47 -18.78 14.18 -1.18
CA THR A 47 -19.19 13.01 -1.97
C THR A 47 -20.67 12.74 -1.81
N THR A 48 -21.24 11.95 -2.74
CA THR A 48 -22.62 11.51 -2.64
C THR A 48 -22.80 10.62 -1.41
N ALA A 49 -23.74 10.94 -0.52
CA ALA A 49 -23.94 10.23 0.74
C ALA A 49 -24.23 8.72 0.60
N THR A 50 -24.75 8.29 -0.56
CA THR A 50 -25.02 6.87 -0.86
C THR A 50 -23.84 6.15 -1.52
N ARG A 51 -22.64 6.74 -1.54
CA ARG A 51 -21.43 6.16 -2.13
C ARG A 51 -20.31 6.08 -1.10
N PRO A 52 -19.29 5.22 -1.34
CA PRO A 52 -18.09 5.23 -0.51
C PRO A 52 -17.46 6.63 -0.45
N ARG A 53 -16.68 6.91 0.60
CA ARG A 53 -15.94 8.18 0.77
C ARG A 53 -15.02 8.50 -0.42
N GLY A 54 -14.57 7.46 -1.10
CA GLY A 54 -13.84 7.55 -2.37
C GLY A 54 -13.59 6.15 -2.91
N SER A 55 -13.46 6.04 -4.23
CA SER A 55 -13.11 4.79 -4.89
C SER A 55 -11.94 4.99 -5.84
N PHE A 56 -10.95 4.08 -5.73
CA PHE A 56 -9.68 4.19 -6.43
C PHE A 56 -9.34 2.90 -7.16
N LEU A 57 -8.82 3.03 -8.37
CA LEU A 57 -8.16 1.96 -9.13
C LEU A 57 -6.70 2.34 -9.32
N PHE A 58 -5.82 1.69 -8.56
CA PHE A 58 -4.38 1.86 -8.66
C PHE A 58 -3.80 0.82 -9.62
N LEU A 59 -3.30 1.30 -10.76
CA LEU A 59 -2.70 0.49 -11.82
C LEU A 59 -1.19 0.67 -11.80
N GLY A 60 -0.42 -0.40 -12.01
CA GLY A 60 1.02 -0.29 -12.18
C GLY A 60 1.78 -1.58 -11.85
N PRO A 61 3.11 -1.62 -12.00
CA PRO A 61 3.91 -2.79 -11.66
C PRO A 61 3.90 -3.10 -10.15
N THR A 62 4.40 -4.28 -9.77
CA THR A 62 4.59 -4.64 -8.36
C THR A 62 5.65 -3.75 -7.71
N GLY A 63 5.46 -3.42 -6.42
CA GLY A 63 6.47 -2.74 -5.61
C GLY A 63 6.68 -1.26 -5.92
N VAL A 64 5.75 -0.60 -6.63
CA VAL A 64 5.81 0.84 -6.95
C VAL A 64 5.08 1.75 -5.96
N GLY A 65 4.45 1.18 -4.92
CA GLY A 65 3.80 1.95 -3.86
C GLY A 65 2.27 1.99 -3.86
N LYS A 66 1.57 1.18 -4.68
CA LYS A 66 0.08 1.14 -4.73
C LYS A 66 -0.55 0.84 -3.36
N THR A 67 -0.16 -0.30 -2.77
CA THR A 67 -0.62 -0.73 -1.45
C THR A 67 -0.09 0.20 -0.36
N GLU A 68 1.17 0.64 -0.47
CA GLU A 68 1.80 1.53 0.51
C GLU A 68 1.07 2.87 0.62
N LEU A 69 0.65 3.45 -0.51
CA LEU A 69 -0.14 4.69 -0.50
C LEU A 69 -1.47 4.50 0.24
N SER A 70 -2.10 3.35 0.06
CA SER A 70 -3.36 3.00 0.75
C SER A 70 -3.18 2.91 2.25
N ILE A 71 -2.11 2.25 2.69
CA ILE A 71 -1.72 2.15 4.09
C ILE A 71 -1.44 3.55 4.66
N ALA A 72 -0.59 4.32 3.97
CA ALA A 72 -0.16 5.64 4.41
C ALA A 72 -1.34 6.60 4.63
N PHE A 73 -2.27 6.71 3.68
CA PHE A 73 -3.40 7.62 3.88
C PHE A 73 -4.38 7.09 4.94
N THR A 74 -4.53 5.77 5.07
CA THR A 74 -5.47 5.18 6.03
C THR A 74 -4.98 5.40 7.45
N GLU A 75 -3.72 5.09 7.73
CA GLU A 75 -3.09 5.31 9.04
C GLU A 75 -3.15 6.79 9.42
N TYR A 76 -2.76 7.67 8.49
CA TYR A 76 -2.75 9.11 8.76
C TYR A 76 -4.15 9.70 9.01
N LEU A 77 -5.17 9.29 8.25
CA LEU A 77 -6.51 9.90 8.32
C LEU A 77 -7.46 9.22 9.30
N LEU A 78 -7.37 7.91 9.46
CA LEU A 78 -8.37 7.09 10.16
C LEU A 78 -7.77 6.38 11.38
N GLY A 79 -6.45 6.30 11.46
CA GLY A 79 -5.70 5.60 12.49
C GLY A 79 -5.19 4.24 12.02
N ASP A 80 -4.20 3.75 12.76
CA ASP A 80 -3.69 2.39 12.60
C ASP A 80 -4.83 1.39 12.79
N ASP A 81 -4.83 0.27 12.07
CA ASP A 81 -5.83 -0.80 12.17
C ASP A 81 -7.14 -0.64 11.35
N LYS A 82 -7.32 0.49 10.66
CA LYS A 82 -8.49 0.80 9.82
C LYS A 82 -8.37 0.37 8.37
N LEU A 83 -7.25 -0.26 8.00
CA LEU A 83 -7.07 -0.86 6.68
C LEU A 83 -7.47 -2.35 6.72
N PHE A 84 -8.45 -2.71 5.92
CA PHE A 84 -8.95 -4.07 5.74
C PHE A 84 -8.52 -4.56 4.37
N ARG A 85 -7.62 -5.53 4.34
CA ARG A 85 -6.97 -6.00 3.12
C ARG A 85 -7.54 -7.35 2.67
N PHE A 86 -7.80 -7.47 1.38
CA PHE A 86 -8.34 -8.66 0.74
C PHE A 86 -7.49 -8.97 -0.50
N ASP A 87 -6.86 -10.15 -0.54
CA ASP A 87 -6.10 -10.60 -1.71
C ASP A 87 -7.01 -11.33 -2.70
N MET A 88 -7.21 -10.76 -3.88
CA MET A 88 -8.11 -11.36 -4.87
C MET A 88 -7.53 -12.61 -5.53
N SER A 89 -6.23 -12.88 -5.36
CA SER A 89 -5.64 -14.18 -5.72
C SER A 89 -6.17 -15.32 -4.83
N GLU A 90 -6.72 -15.03 -3.65
CA GLU A 90 -7.42 -16.02 -2.81
C GLU A 90 -8.92 -16.14 -3.15
N HIS A 91 -9.44 -15.23 -3.99
CA HIS A 91 -10.87 -15.09 -4.29
C HIS A 91 -11.21 -15.41 -5.76
N GLN A 92 -10.55 -16.44 -6.31
CA GLN A 92 -10.66 -16.81 -7.73
C GLN A 92 -11.84 -17.76 -8.03
N THR A 93 -12.50 -18.31 -7.01
CA THR A 93 -13.59 -19.30 -7.18
C THR A 93 -14.96 -18.70 -6.87
N GLN A 94 -16.02 -19.43 -7.23
CA GLN A 94 -17.38 -19.00 -6.94
C GLN A 94 -17.68 -18.98 -5.43
N GLU A 95 -17.09 -19.92 -4.67
CA GLU A 95 -17.25 -20.05 -3.23
C GLU A 95 -16.64 -18.85 -2.47
N SER A 96 -15.70 -18.13 -3.08
CA SER A 96 -15.08 -16.92 -2.53
C SER A 96 -16.10 -15.81 -2.21
N VAL A 97 -17.27 -15.82 -2.86
CA VAL A 97 -18.38 -14.94 -2.47
C VAL A 97 -18.76 -15.18 -1.01
N GLY A 98 -18.93 -16.44 -0.61
CA GLY A 98 -19.30 -16.81 0.76
C GLY A 98 -18.23 -16.44 1.79
N VAL A 99 -16.95 -16.44 1.41
CA VAL A 99 -15.87 -15.95 2.29
C VAL A 99 -16.05 -14.45 2.60
N LEU A 100 -16.43 -13.65 1.60
CA LEU A 100 -16.61 -12.21 1.76
C LEU A 100 -17.89 -11.83 2.52
N ILE A 101 -19.02 -12.49 2.23
CA ILE A 101 -20.34 -12.10 2.75
C ILE A 101 -20.98 -13.09 3.75
N GLY A 102 -20.27 -14.18 4.07
CA GLY A 102 -20.80 -15.33 4.83
C GLY A 102 -21.34 -16.40 3.88
N GLY A 103 -21.05 -17.68 4.15
CA GLY A 103 -21.52 -18.80 3.33
C GLY A 103 -22.81 -19.42 3.85
N ARG A 104 -23.09 -19.25 5.15
CA ARG A 104 -24.24 -19.84 5.86
C ARG A 104 -24.83 -18.85 6.86
N VAL A 105 -26.07 -19.13 7.28
CA VAL A 105 -26.72 -18.37 8.35
C VAL A 105 -25.89 -18.46 9.62
N GLY A 106 -25.49 -17.31 10.17
CA GLY A 106 -24.65 -17.20 11.37
C GLY A 106 -23.16 -17.03 11.11
N GLU A 107 -22.68 -17.18 9.87
CA GLU A 107 -21.29 -16.89 9.51
C GLU A 107 -21.10 -15.40 9.18
N VAL A 108 -20.14 -14.76 9.85
CA VAL A 108 -19.75 -13.37 9.54
C VAL A 108 -18.65 -13.42 8.48
N GLY A 109 -18.97 -13.02 7.25
CA GLY A 109 -17.98 -12.88 6.18
C GLY A 109 -16.95 -11.77 6.45
N LEU A 110 -15.86 -11.74 5.69
CA LEU A 110 -14.76 -10.79 5.90
C LEU A 110 -15.21 -9.32 5.83
N LEU A 111 -16.16 -8.97 4.96
CA LEU A 111 -16.72 -7.61 4.90
C LEU A 111 -17.53 -7.26 6.15
N GLY A 112 -18.24 -8.24 6.71
CA GLY A 112 -18.92 -8.12 7.99
C GLY A 112 -17.94 -7.91 9.14
N MET A 113 -16.84 -8.67 9.18
CA MET A 113 -15.79 -8.49 10.18
C MET A 113 -15.17 -7.09 10.11
N ALA A 114 -14.89 -6.60 8.90
CA ALA A 114 -14.37 -5.24 8.70
C ALA A 114 -15.34 -4.18 9.25
N ARG A 115 -16.62 -4.30 8.89
CA ARG A 115 -17.66 -3.36 9.34
C ARG A 115 -17.95 -3.44 10.83
N ALA A 116 -17.85 -4.62 11.43
CA ALA A 116 -17.99 -4.82 12.87
C ALA A 116 -16.83 -4.18 13.64
N LYS A 117 -15.60 -4.24 13.08
CA LYS A 117 -14.43 -3.62 13.69
C LYS A 117 -14.48 -2.09 13.62
N SER A 118 -15.01 -1.50 12.53
CA SER A 118 -15.14 -0.05 12.43
C SER A 118 -16.24 0.40 11.46
N ALA A 119 -16.86 1.56 11.73
CA ALA A 119 -17.80 2.20 10.82
C ALA A 119 -17.12 2.96 9.67
N THR A 120 -15.80 3.22 9.79
CA THR A 120 -14.98 3.92 8.79
C THR A 120 -13.68 3.17 8.59
N GLY A 121 -13.14 3.19 7.37
CA GLY A 121 -11.88 2.52 7.08
C GLY A 121 -11.55 2.52 5.60
N THR A 122 -10.59 1.70 5.23
CA THR A 122 -10.23 1.46 3.82
C THR A 122 -10.37 -0.02 3.53
N LEU A 123 -11.20 -0.36 2.55
CA LEU A 123 -11.28 -1.70 1.98
C LEU A 123 -10.30 -1.76 0.81
N LEU A 124 -9.18 -2.48 0.99
CA LEU A 124 -8.14 -2.65 -0.02
C LEU A 124 -8.26 -4.03 -0.66
N PHE A 125 -8.66 -4.06 -1.93
CA PHE A 125 -8.76 -5.26 -2.75
C PHE A 125 -7.55 -5.32 -3.69
N ASP A 126 -6.56 -6.15 -3.35
CA ASP A 126 -5.36 -6.32 -4.15
C ASP A 126 -5.56 -7.29 -5.32
N GLU A 127 -4.92 -7.01 -6.45
CA GLU A 127 -4.94 -7.85 -7.66
C GLU A 127 -6.34 -8.13 -8.22
N ILE A 128 -7.17 -7.10 -8.33
CA ILE A 128 -8.59 -7.19 -8.71
C ILE A 128 -8.86 -7.99 -10.00
N GLU A 129 -7.91 -8.04 -10.93
CA GLU A 129 -8.01 -8.85 -12.15
C GLU A 129 -8.07 -10.36 -11.93
N LYS A 130 -7.72 -10.82 -10.72
CA LYS A 130 -7.75 -12.23 -10.32
C LYS A 130 -9.10 -12.64 -9.72
N ALA A 131 -9.90 -11.69 -9.27
CA ALA A 131 -11.17 -11.99 -8.60
C ALA A 131 -12.14 -12.73 -9.52
N HIS A 132 -12.89 -13.67 -8.94
CA HIS A 132 -13.97 -14.34 -9.64
C HIS A 132 -15.05 -13.34 -10.09
N PRO A 133 -15.68 -13.50 -11.28
CA PRO A 133 -16.70 -12.55 -11.76
C PRO A 133 -17.85 -12.28 -10.78
N ARG A 134 -18.27 -13.28 -10.00
CA ARG A 134 -19.31 -13.10 -8.97
C ARG A 134 -18.86 -12.28 -7.76
N VAL A 135 -17.56 -12.22 -7.48
CA VAL A 135 -17.00 -11.31 -6.47
C VAL A 135 -17.09 -9.87 -6.98
N LEU A 136 -16.88 -9.66 -8.28
CA LEU A 136 -17.03 -8.33 -8.90
C LEU A 136 -18.46 -7.78 -8.81
N ASP A 137 -19.49 -8.63 -8.80
CA ASP A 137 -20.89 -8.22 -8.57
C ASP A 137 -21.08 -7.56 -7.19
N LEU A 138 -20.36 -8.04 -6.16
CA LEU A 138 -20.39 -7.41 -4.84
C LEU A 138 -19.77 -6.01 -4.89
N PHE A 139 -18.66 -5.86 -5.60
CA PHE A 139 -17.98 -4.57 -5.71
C PHE A 139 -18.83 -3.52 -6.44
N LEU A 140 -19.65 -3.92 -7.42
CA LEU A 140 -20.62 -3.02 -8.02
C LEU A 140 -21.62 -2.49 -7.00
N GLN A 141 -22.17 -3.34 -6.13
CA GLN A 141 -23.10 -2.91 -5.07
C GLN A 141 -22.45 -1.92 -4.11
N ILE A 142 -21.20 -2.20 -3.72
CA ILE A 142 -20.42 -1.34 -2.82
C ILE A 142 -20.13 0.01 -3.49
N LEU A 143 -19.73 0.03 -4.77
CA LEU A 143 -19.42 1.29 -5.46
C LEU A 143 -20.67 2.14 -5.73
N ASP A 144 -21.83 1.50 -5.94
CA ASP A 144 -23.07 2.16 -6.34
C ASP A 144 -23.84 2.75 -5.18
N ALA A 145 -23.99 1.95 -4.13
CA ALA A 145 -24.87 2.23 -3.00
C ALA A 145 -24.15 2.20 -1.65
N ALA A 146 -22.83 1.98 -1.65
CA ALA A 146 -22.04 1.75 -0.43
C ALA A 146 -22.65 0.67 0.47
N ARG A 147 -23.25 -0.34 -0.15
CA ARG A 147 -23.98 -1.40 0.56
C ARG A 147 -23.63 -2.76 0.03
N VAL A 148 -23.69 -3.75 0.91
CA VAL A 148 -23.59 -5.16 0.57
C VAL A 148 -24.54 -5.95 1.47
N THR A 149 -25.31 -6.85 0.87
CA THR A 149 -26.19 -7.75 1.61
C THR A 149 -25.44 -9.01 1.99
N MET A 150 -25.38 -9.30 3.28
CA MET A 150 -24.74 -10.49 3.85
C MET A 150 -25.64 -11.72 3.66
N ALA A 151 -25.06 -12.92 3.76
CA ALA A 151 -25.84 -14.15 3.69
C ALA A 151 -26.87 -14.29 4.83
N SER A 152 -26.70 -13.57 5.94
CA SER A 152 -27.70 -13.45 7.01
C SER A 152 -28.96 -12.67 6.60
N GLY A 153 -28.93 -11.96 5.46
CA GLY A 153 -29.96 -11.01 5.04
C GLY A 153 -29.75 -9.58 5.54
N GLU A 154 -28.78 -9.37 6.45
CA GLU A 154 -28.40 -8.03 6.91
C GLU A 154 -27.72 -7.25 5.78
N THR A 155 -28.11 -5.99 5.59
CA THR A 155 -27.42 -5.09 4.64
C THR A 155 -26.45 -4.19 5.40
N LEU A 156 -25.16 -4.30 5.10
CA LEU A 156 -24.13 -3.46 5.68
C LEU A 156 -24.08 -2.11 4.97
N ASP A 157 -23.86 -1.05 5.76
CA ASP A 157 -23.53 0.29 5.27
C ASP A 157 -22.00 0.50 5.32
N LEU A 158 -21.42 0.73 4.14
CA LEU A 158 -20.01 0.96 3.88
C LEU A 158 -19.74 2.39 3.36
N SER A 159 -20.69 3.32 3.48
CA SER A 159 -20.53 4.73 3.08
C SER A 159 -19.37 5.43 3.80
N GLY A 160 -19.03 4.97 5.00
CA GLY A 160 -17.88 5.43 5.78
C GLY A 160 -16.51 4.95 5.29
N PHE A 161 -16.44 4.11 4.25
CA PHE A 161 -15.20 3.50 3.78
C PHE A 161 -14.65 4.13 2.51
N TYR A 162 -13.32 4.15 2.39
CA TYR A 162 -12.63 4.22 1.10
C TYR A 162 -12.56 2.82 0.49
N VAL A 163 -12.71 2.74 -0.83
CA VAL A 163 -12.59 1.49 -1.58
C VAL A 163 -11.41 1.61 -2.53
N VAL A 164 -10.38 0.80 -2.34
CA VAL A 164 -9.18 0.80 -3.17
C VAL A 164 -9.04 -0.55 -3.85
N PHE A 165 -8.92 -0.53 -5.17
CA PHE A 165 -8.52 -1.68 -5.97
C PHE A 165 -7.08 -1.48 -6.43
N THR A 166 -6.23 -2.49 -6.29
CA THR A 166 -4.93 -2.50 -6.95
C THR A 166 -4.93 -3.53 -8.07
N SER A 167 -4.16 -3.24 -9.11
CA SER A 167 -4.03 -4.14 -10.25
C SER A 167 -2.65 -4.04 -10.87
N ASN A 168 -2.15 -5.18 -11.33
CA ASN A 168 -0.92 -5.27 -12.10
C ASN A 168 -1.21 -5.31 -13.62
N ILE A 169 -2.46 -5.06 -14.03
CA ILE A 169 -2.81 -4.90 -15.45
C ILE A 169 -1.90 -3.84 -16.09
N ALA A 170 -1.45 -4.16 -17.30
CA ALA A 170 -0.60 -3.32 -18.12
C ALA A 170 0.80 -3.06 -17.55
N ALA A 171 1.25 -3.80 -16.52
CA ALA A 171 2.61 -3.66 -15.99
C ALA A 171 3.70 -3.87 -17.06
N SER A 172 3.45 -4.77 -18.03
CA SER A 172 4.32 -5.00 -19.19
C SER A 172 4.38 -3.81 -20.16
N GLU A 173 3.30 -3.08 -20.34
CA GLU A 173 3.23 -1.93 -21.23
C GLU A 173 3.96 -0.73 -20.63
N ILE A 174 3.82 -0.55 -19.31
CA ILE A 174 4.66 0.39 -18.58
C ILE A 174 6.13 -0.02 -18.78
N LEU A 175 6.44 -1.34 -18.91
CA LEU A 175 7.79 -1.90 -19.15
C LEU A 175 8.37 -1.49 -20.48
N THR A 176 7.58 -1.60 -21.52
CA THR A 176 8.01 -1.33 -22.90
C THR A 176 7.96 0.15 -23.26
N LEU A 177 7.03 0.93 -22.70
CA LEU A 177 6.82 2.34 -23.02
C LEU A 177 7.68 3.31 -22.21
N GLN A 178 8.79 2.86 -21.63
CA GLN A 178 9.66 3.68 -20.77
C GLN A 178 10.24 4.93 -21.45
N HIS A 179 10.33 4.95 -22.77
CA HIS A 179 10.81 6.10 -23.56
C HIS A 179 9.67 7.00 -24.07
N SER A 180 8.41 6.64 -23.80
CA SER A 180 7.25 7.44 -24.15
C SER A 180 6.95 8.47 -23.07
N SER A 181 6.23 9.53 -23.43
CA SER A 181 5.70 10.46 -22.43
C SER A 181 4.77 9.73 -21.45
N PHE A 182 4.73 10.19 -20.20
CA PHE A 182 3.85 9.65 -19.17
C PHE A 182 2.38 9.65 -19.63
N THR A 183 1.93 10.71 -20.28
CA THR A 183 0.53 10.85 -20.73
C THR A 183 0.16 9.82 -21.79
N THR A 184 1.06 9.50 -22.72
CA THR A 184 0.85 8.42 -23.70
C THR A 184 0.77 7.06 -23.01
N MET A 185 1.70 6.80 -22.08
CA MET A 185 1.70 5.56 -21.31
C MET A 185 0.43 5.40 -20.47
N GLU A 186 0.03 6.45 -19.74
CA GLU A 186 -1.17 6.47 -18.90
C GLU A 186 -2.42 6.14 -19.72
N ARG A 187 -2.61 6.79 -20.87
CA ARG A 187 -3.74 6.51 -21.78
C ARG A 187 -3.75 5.05 -22.23
N HIS A 188 -2.59 4.48 -22.56
CA HIS A 188 -2.50 3.10 -23.01
C HIS A 188 -2.84 2.11 -21.89
N VAL A 189 -2.32 2.34 -20.68
CA VAL A 189 -2.62 1.52 -19.50
C VAL A 189 -4.10 1.59 -19.15
N LEU A 190 -4.70 2.80 -19.12
CA LEU A 190 -6.13 2.98 -18.86
C LEU A 190 -7.00 2.30 -19.91
N ALA A 191 -6.65 2.41 -21.20
CA ALA A 191 -7.38 1.73 -22.27
C ALA A 191 -7.30 0.20 -22.15
N LYS A 192 -6.15 -0.35 -21.75
CA LYS A 192 -6.01 -1.79 -21.49
C LYS A 192 -6.81 -2.21 -20.26
N ALA A 193 -6.71 -1.47 -19.16
CA ALA A 193 -7.49 -1.72 -17.94
C ALA A 193 -9.00 -1.73 -18.22
N GLN A 194 -9.50 -0.80 -19.02
CA GLN A 194 -10.91 -0.75 -19.41
C GLN A 194 -11.37 -1.98 -20.22
N ARG A 195 -10.48 -2.60 -21.02
CA ARG A 195 -10.79 -3.80 -21.79
C ARG A 195 -10.66 -5.09 -20.97
N THR A 196 -9.74 -5.11 -20.01
CA THR A 196 -9.48 -6.29 -19.18
C THR A 196 -10.44 -6.38 -17.99
N LEU A 197 -10.72 -5.25 -17.34
CA LEU A 197 -11.72 -5.19 -16.28
C LEU A 197 -13.12 -5.12 -16.86
N ARG A 198 -14.08 -5.61 -16.09
CA ARG A 198 -15.50 -5.53 -16.42
C ARG A 198 -15.93 -4.06 -16.60
N PRO A 199 -16.44 -3.63 -17.78
CA PRO A 199 -16.64 -2.22 -18.12
C PRO A 199 -17.49 -1.44 -17.11
N GLU A 200 -18.56 -2.05 -16.59
CA GLU A 200 -19.41 -1.47 -15.56
C GLU A 200 -18.66 -1.20 -14.27
N LEU A 201 -17.76 -2.11 -13.84
CA LEU A 201 -16.95 -1.92 -12.65
C LEU A 201 -15.97 -0.76 -12.85
N TYR A 202 -15.26 -0.77 -14.00
CA TYR A 202 -14.32 0.28 -14.34
C TYR A 202 -14.99 1.66 -14.39
N ALA A 203 -16.20 1.75 -14.93
CA ALA A 203 -16.96 3.00 -15.00
C ALA A 203 -17.36 3.55 -13.62
N ARG A 204 -17.62 2.69 -12.63
CA ARG A 204 -18.05 3.09 -11.28
C ARG A 204 -16.92 3.52 -10.35
N ILE A 205 -15.68 3.12 -10.64
CA ILE A 205 -14.53 3.57 -9.85
C ILE A 205 -14.20 5.02 -10.21
N ALA A 206 -14.19 5.93 -9.23
CA ALA A 206 -14.06 7.36 -9.47
C ALA A 206 -12.66 7.73 -9.97
N GLU A 207 -11.63 7.36 -9.20
CA GLU A 207 -10.25 7.74 -9.48
C GLU A 207 -9.47 6.58 -10.08
N LYS A 208 -8.91 6.78 -11.28
CA LYS A 208 -8.10 5.78 -11.99
C LYS A 208 -6.69 6.33 -12.15
N LEU A 209 -5.73 5.70 -11.49
CA LEU A 209 -4.40 6.26 -11.27
C LEU A 209 -3.35 5.25 -11.71
N VAL A 210 -2.42 5.70 -12.56
CA VAL A 210 -1.35 4.87 -13.10
C VAL A 210 -0.04 5.23 -12.40
N PHE A 211 0.51 4.27 -11.68
CA PHE A 211 1.78 4.40 -10.98
C PHE A 211 2.93 4.13 -11.95
N ASN A 212 3.96 4.96 -11.83
CA ASN A 212 5.18 4.81 -12.60
C ASN A 212 6.10 3.78 -11.99
N ARG A 213 7.06 3.33 -12.79
CA ARG A 213 8.23 2.67 -12.22
C ARG A 213 9.01 3.61 -11.32
N LEU A 214 9.68 2.97 -10.39
CA LEU A 214 10.69 3.62 -9.57
C LEU A 214 12.02 3.60 -10.34
N SER A 215 12.58 4.79 -10.58
CA SER A 215 13.93 4.95 -11.13
C SER A 215 14.99 4.40 -10.16
N TYR A 216 16.23 4.28 -10.59
CA TYR A 216 17.33 3.89 -9.71
C TYR A 216 17.47 4.85 -8.53
N ASP A 217 17.43 6.16 -8.77
CA ASP A 217 17.58 7.18 -7.73
C ASP A 217 16.44 7.13 -6.71
N VAL A 218 15.19 6.97 -7.20
CA VAL A 218 14.02 6.79 -6.33
C VAL A 218 14.14 5.52 -5.49
N GLN A 219 14.58 4.41 -6.09
CA GLN A 219 14.82 3.16 -5.36
C GLN A 219 15.92 3.32 -4.30
N MET A 220 16.97 4.09 -4.58
CA MET A 220 18.02 4.42 -3.62
C MET A 220 17.50 5.26 -2.45
N GLU A 221 16.64 6.26 -2.71
CA GLU A 221 15.96 7.03 -1.66
C GLU A 221 15.09 6.12 -0.77
N ILE A 222 14.30 5.25 -1.39
CA ILE A 222 13.47 4.27 -0.68
C ILE A 222 14.34 3.32 0.17
N ALA A 223 15.48 2.86 -0.37
CA ALA A 223 16.41 2.01 0.36
C ALA A 223 16.97 2.71 1.61
N ARG A 224 17.37 3.99 1.50
CA ARG A 224 17.85 4.77 2.65
C ARG A 224 16.79 4.85 3.75
N PHE A 225 15.57 5.21 3.38
CA PHE A 225 14.44 5.29 4.32
C PHE A 225 14.18 3.95 5.03
N HIS A 226 14.16 2.83 4.29
CA HIS A 226 13.95 1.52 4.90
C HIS A 226 15.12 1.05 5.76
N ILE A 227 16.36 1.39 5.38
CA ILE A 227 17.55 1.13 6.21
C ILE A 227 17.40 1.86 7.54
N GLU A 228 17.06 3.14 7.54
CA GLU A 228 16.89 3.92 8.78
C GLU A 228 15.81 3.32 9.69
N ARG A 229 14.67 2.92 9.13
CA ARG A 229 13.61 2.23 9.88
C ARG A 229 14.07 0.91 10.47
N GLU A 230 14.80 0.11 9.72
CA GLU A 230 15.31 -1.19 10.20
C GLU A 230 16.37 -0.99 11.28
N LEU A 231 17.25 0.00 11.14
CA LEU A 231 18.21 0.38 12.17
C LEU A 231 17.53 0.87 13.45
N SER A 232 16.41 1.61 13.33
CA SER A 232 15.59 1.99 14.49
C SER A 232 14.98 0.77 15.18
N PHE A 233 14.38 -0.14 14.42
CA PHE A 233 13.82 -1.38 14.95
C PHE A 233 14.88 -2.21 15.70
N LEU A 234 16.07 -2.37 15.14
CA LEU A 234 17.16 -3.10 15.78
C LEU A 234 17.69 -2.39 17.04
N ARG A 235 17.68 -1.06 17.05
CA ARG A 235 18.01 -0.24 18.22
C ARG A 235 17.04 -0.47 19.37
N ASP A 236 15.73 -0.55 19.08
CA ASP A 236 14.70 -0.85 20.08
C ASP A 236 14.85 -2.28 20.66
N LYS A 237 15.53 -3.17 19.93
CA LYS A 237 15.94 -4.50 20.40
C LYS A 237 17.30 -4.50 21.12
N GLY A 238 17.91 -3.33 21.32
CA GLY A 238 19.19 -3.16 22.03
C GLY A 238 20.44 -3.28 21.16
N PHE A 239 20.33 -3.23 19.84
CA PHE A 239 21.46 -3.26 18.91
C PHE A 239 21.68 -1.88 18.28
N HIS A 240 22.74 -1.20 18.69
CA HIS A 240 23.14 0.09 18.15
C HIS A 240 24.06 -0.10 16.95
N LEU A 241 23.50 -0.03 15.75
CA LEU A 241 24.25 -0.24 14.51
C LEU A 241 24.60 1.11 13.87
N VAL A 242 25.90 1.33 13.65
CA VAL A 242 26.42 2.48 12.91
C VAL A 242 26.54 2.08 11.44
N ALA A 243 25.69 2.65 10.61
CA ALA A 243 25.70 2.40 9.17
C ALA A 243 26.97 3.00 8.53
N SER A 244 27.72 2.18 7.79
CA SER A 244 28.79 2.67 6.94
C SER A 244 28.23 3.35 5.69
N GLN A 245 29.01 4.24 5.07
CA GLN A 245 28.64 4.90 3.81
C GLN A 245 28.36 3.91 2.67
N GLN A 246 28.92 2.69 2.76
CA GLN A 246 28.79 1.65 1.75
C GLN A 246 27.50 0.82 1.88
N LEU A 247 26.76 0.94 2.99
CA LEU A 247 25.58 0.11 3.25
C LEU A 247 24.49 0.29 2.18
N VAL A 248 24.20 1.54 1.79
CA VAL A 248 23.19 1.83 0.77
C VAL A 248 23.59 1.20 -0.57
N ALA A 249 24.85 1.36 -0.98
CA ALA A 249 25.36 0.76 -2.22
C ALA A 249 25.30 -0.77 -2.17
N PHE A 250 25.65 -1.38 -1.03
CA PHE A 250 25.57 -2.82 -0.81
C PHE A 250 24.14 -3.36 -0.95
N ILE A 251 23.16 -2.66 -0.37
CA ILE A 251 21.74 -2.99 -0.47
C ILE A 251 21.24 -2.80 -1.91
N MET A 252 21.58 -1.69 -2.55
CA MET A 252 21.19 -1.42 -3.94
C MET A 252 21.72 -2.49 -4.89
N GLN A 253 22.96 -2.96 -4.71
CA GLN A 253 23.53 -4.03 -5.53
C GLN A 253 22.73 -5.35 -5.46
N ARG A 254 22.05 -5.60 -4.33
CA ARG A 254 21.34 -6.87 -4.06
C ARG A 254 19.83 -6.78 -4.24
N GLY A 255 19.26 -5.62 -3.98
CA GLY A 255 17.81 -5.42 -3.95
C GLY A 255 17.28 -4.53 -5.07
N PHE A 256 18.13 -3.83 -5.84
CA PHE A 256 17.65 -3.05 -6.97
C PHE A 256 17.00 -3.97 -7.99
N HIS A 257 15.76 -3.64 -8.36
CA HIS A 257 15.06 -4.42 -9.38
C HIS A 257 14.15 -3.51 -10.22
N PRO A 258 14.40 -3.36 -11.54
CA PRO A 258 13.63 -2.44 -12.38
C PRO A 258 12.16 -2.86 -12.55
N ARG A 259 11.87 -4.17 -12.49
CA ARG A 259 10.49 -4.70 -12.64
C ARG A 259 9.70 -4.87 -11.33
N LEU A 260 10.36 -5.19 -10.22
CA LEU A 260 9.73 -5.53 -8.93
C LEU A 260 9.70 -4.33 -7.96
N GLY A 261 10.24 -3.19 -8.39
CA GLY A 261 10.27 -1.95 -7.61
C GLY A 261 11.02 -2.12 -6.29
N ALA A 262 10.50 -1.51 -5.23
CA ALA A 262 11.15 -1.50 -3.92
C ALA A 262 10.99 -2.79 -3.10
N ARG A 263 10.20 -3.77 -3.58
CA ARG A 263 9.96 -5.01 -2.81
C ARG A 263 11.27 -5.78 -2.53
N PRO A 264 12.14 -6.06 -3.52
CA PRO A 264 13.38 -6.79 -3.25
C PRO A 264 14.38 -5.97 -2.42
N LEU A 265 14.30 -4.62 -2.43
CA LEU A 265 15.10 -3.78 -1.54
C LEU A 265 14.75 -4.03 -0.08
N ARG A 266 13.46 -4.04 0.26
CA ARG A 266 13.01 -4.32 1.63
C ARG A 266 13.47 -5.71 2.07
N ASP A 267 13.27 -6.72 1.22
CA ASP A 267 13.67 -8.10 1.52
C ASP A 267 15.19 -8.22 1.71
N ALA A 268 15.99 -7.52 0.91
CA ALA A 268 17.45 -7.47 1.06
C ALA A 268 17.87 -6.78 2.37
N ILE A 269 17.25 -5.66 2.72
CA ILE A 269 17.53 -4.93 3.97
C ILE A 269 17.27 -5.83 5.18
N GLU A 270 16.08 -6.42 5.26
CA GLU A 270 15.72 -7.30 6.37
C GLU A 270 16.66 -8.51 6.46
N LYS A 271 16.89 -9.19 5.33
CA LYS A 271 17.76 -10.37 5.28
C LYS A 271 19.19 -10.06 5.76
N HIS A 272 19.78 -8.98 5.27
CA HIS A 272 21.18 -8.69 5.55
C HIS A 272 21.41 -8.05 6.91
N LEU A 273 20.57 -7.10 7.34
CA LEU A 273 20.72 -6.47 8.65
C LEU A 273 20.35 -7.42 9.79
N ARG A 274 19.19 -8.11 9.70
CA ARG A 274 18.78 -9.06 10.73
C ARG A 274 19.67 -10.29 10.75
N GLY A 275 20.13 -10.75 9.58
CA GLY A 275 21.10 -11.85 9.48
C GLY A 275 22.40 -11.53 10.23
N ALA A 276 22.98 -10.36 9.98
CA ALA A 276 24.22 -9.97 10.65
C ALA A 276 24.06 -9.83 12.18
N VAL A 277 22.91 -9.36 12.66
CA VAL A 277 22.58 -9.35 14.10
C VAL A 277 22.41 -10.77 14.64
N ALA A 278 21.71 -11.65 13.92
CA ALA A 278 21.53 -13.04 14.32
C ALA A 278 22.86 -13.78 14.47
N ASP A 279 23.80 -13.58 13.54
CA ASP A 279 25.14 -14.19 13.60
C ASP A 279 25.89 -13.77 14.88
N VAL A 280 25.84 -12.49 15.24
CA VAL A 280 26.45 -11.95 16.46
C VAL A 280 25.77 -12.49 17.72
N MET A 281 24.44 -12.63 17.71
CA MET A 281 23.69 -13.23 18.82
C MET A 281 24.08 -14.70 19.04
N LEU A 282 24.20 -15.46 17.95
CA LEU A 282 24.60 -16.88 18.00
C LEU A 282 26.06 -17.05 18.41
N ALA A 283 26.93 -16.08 18.09
CA ALA A 283 28.33 -16.04 18.54
C ALA A 283 28.50 -15.51 19.99
N GLU A 284 27.40 -15.26 20.71
CA GLU A 284 27.38 -14.79 22.10
C GLU A 284 28.20 -13.51 22.36
N VAL A 285 28.31 -12.64 21.35
CA VAL A 285 29.08 -11.39 21.46
C VAL A 285 28.35 -10.42 22.40
N ARG A 286 29.05 -9.98 23.45
CA ARG A 286 28.47 -9.11 24.50
C ARG A 286 28.28 -7.64 24.09
N ALA A 287 28.93 -7.21 23.02
CA ALA A 287 28.83 -5.82 22.55
C ALA A 287 27.38 -5.47 22.17
N ARG A 288 27.02 -4.20 22.34
CA ARG A 288 25.70 -3.67 21.93
C ARG A 288 25.80 -2.61 20.85
N THR A 289 27.01 -2.12 20.59
CA THR A 289 27.30 -1.14 19.55
C THR A 289 28.21 -1.78 18.51
N PHE A 290 27.78 -1.72 17.26
CA PHE A 290 28.48 -2.34 16.15
C PHE A 290 28.57 -1.38 14.97
N GLU A 291 29.67 -1.47 14.23
CA GLU A 291 29.82 -0.88 12.91
C GLU A 291 29.44 -1.90 11.85
N LEU A 292 28.62 -1.48 10.89
CA LEU A 292 28.24 -2.28 9.72
C LEU A 292 29.34 -2.22 8.66
N VAL A 293 30.09 -3.31 8.52
CA VAL A 293 31.22 -3.40 7.59
C VAL A 293 30.84 -4.29 6.40
N VAL A 294 30.96 -3.74 5.20
CA VAL A 294 30.79 -4.49 3.95
C VAL A 294 32.13 -5.16 3.61
N ARG A 295 32.14 -6.49 3.47
CA ARG A 295 33.31 -7.26 3.00
C ARG A 295 32.92 -8.14 1.83
N GLY A 296 33.28 -7.72 0.61
CA GLY A 296 32.94 -8.44 -0.61
C GLY A 296 31.43 -8.64 -0.74
N SER A 297 30.98 -9.89 -0.63
CA SER A 297 29.56 -10.22 -0.73
C SER A 297 28.78 -10.20 0.60
N GLU A 298 29.43 -9.93 1.72
CA GLU A 298 28.86 -10.09 3.05
C GLU A 298 28.75 -8.76 3.82
N LEU A 299 27.76 -8.70 4.70
CA LEU A 299 27.56 -7.60 5.64
C LEU A 299 27.85 -8.13 7.04
N LEU A 300 28.88 -7.60 7.68
CA LEU A 300 29.37 -8.07 8.97
C LEU A 300 29.20 -6.98 10.03
N LEU A 301 28.99 -7.40 11.27
CA LEU A 301 29.00 -6.51 12.42
C LEU A 301 30.34 -6.58 13.13
N ARG A 302 31.03 -5.44 13.21
CA ARG A 302 32.24 -5.30 14.01
C ARG A 302 31.89 -4.58 15.32
N PRO A 303 32.18 -5.15 16.50
CA PRO A 303 32.01 -4.44 17.76
C PRO A 303 32.77 -3.11 17.73
N CYS A 304 32.11 -2.02 18.10
CA CYS A 304 32.82 -0.78 18.36
C CYS A 304 33.63 -0.98 19.65
N GLU A 305 34.94 -0.71 19.62
CA GLU A 305 35.73 -0.71 20.86
C GLU A 305 35.12 0.32 21.82
N ALA A 306 34.89 -0.10 23.07
CA ALA A 306 34.48 0.85 24.10
C ALA A 306 35.58 1.91 24.23
N ALA A 307 35.23 3.19 24.08
CA ALA A 307 36.08 4.25 24.58
C ALA A 307 36.34 3.95 26.07
N ARG A 308 37.60 3.66 26.39
CA ARG A 308 38.05 3.28 27.73
C ARG A 308 37.75 4.37 28.75
#